data_AF-A0A3E4Z733-F1
#
_entry.id   AF-A0A3E4Z733-F1
#
_cell.length_a   1.000
_cell.length_b   1.000
_cell.length_c   1.000
_cell.angle_alpha   90.00
_cell.angle_beta   90.00
_cell.angle_gamma   90.00
#
_symmetry.space_group_name_H-M   'P 1'
#
loop_
_entity.id
_entity.type
_entity.pdbx_description
1 polymer ?
#
loop_
_entity_poly.entity_id
_entity_poly.type
_entity_poly.pdbx_seq_one_letter_code
_entity_poly.pdbx_strand_id
1 'polypeptide(L)'
;MPKEINRRKPIARKQHKCNFCGGIIEKGEKYDNATLEFDGTVYTWKSHLHCLNIASEIDDYDEEGISEDDFATWINEYVHDNHYDDEIDDICVEWQNKSIPELAKMIDKELHIELK
;
A
#
# COMPACT_ATOMS: atom_id res chain seq x y z
N MET A 1 2.71 15.61 10.51
CA MET A 1 2.59 14.84 9.24
C MET A 1 3.72 15.28 8.30
N PRO A 2 4.34 14.37 7.51
CA PRO A 2 5.34 14.74 6.52
C PRO A 2 4.80 15.78 5.54
N LYS A 3 5.60 16.81 5.26
CA LYS A 3 5.24 17.86 4.31
C LYS A 3 5.55 17.40 2.89
N GLU A 4 4.56 17.46 2.00
CA GLU A 4 4.79 17.19 0.58
C GLU A 4 5.50 18.37 -0.10
N ILE A 5 6.64 18.10 -0.73
CA ILE A 5 7.38 19.07 -1.55
C ILE A 5 6.99 18.93 -3.02
N ASN A 6 6.85 17.69 -3.50
CA ASN A 6 6.53 17.40 -4.89
C ASN A 6 5.99 15.97 -5.03
N ARG A 7 5.01 15.75 -5.92
CA ARG A 7 4.51 14.42 -6.27
C ARG A 7 4.33 14.26 -7.77
N ARG A 8 4.64 13.08 -8.28
CA ARG A 8 4.51 12.73 -9.70
C ARG A 8 4.18 11.25 -9.86
N LYS A 9 3.59 10.89 -11.00
CA LYS A 9 3.26 9.50 -11.37
C LYS A 9 4.01 9.02 -12.63
N PRO A 10 5.34 8.88 -12.59
CA PRO A 10 6.15 8.50 -13.75
C PRO A 10 6.04 7.01 -14.09
N ILE A 11 6.60 6.63 -15.25
CA ILE A 11 6.88 5.24 -15.61
C ILE A 11 8.26 4.85 -15.09
N ALA A 12 8.36 3.71 -14.40
CA ALA A 12 9.59 3.19 -13.84
C ALA A 12 10.61 2.84 -14.94
N ARG A 13 11.78 3.50 -14.91
CA ARG A 13 12.88 3.23 -15.86
C ARG A 13 13.76 2.05 -15.44
N LYS A 14 13.67 1.66 -14.17
CA LYS A 14 14.30 0.50 -13.53
C LYS A 14 13.38 0.01 -12.40
N GLN A 15 13.64 -1.17 -11.85
CA GLN A 15 12.91 -1.67 -10.69
C GLN A 15 13.08 -0.76 -9.46
N HIS A 16 12.03 -0.67 -8.65
CA HIS A 16 12.01 0.04 -7.37
C HIS A 16 11.34 -0.83 -6.31
N LYS A 17 11.69 -0.65 -5.03
CA LYS A 17 10.92 -1.18 -3.90
C LYS A 17 9.79 -0.20 -3.59
N CYS A 18 8.57 -0.70 -3.41
CA CYS A 18 7.45 0.06 -2.85
C CYS A 18 7.70 0.31 -1.36
N ASN A 19 7.50 1.55 -0.92
CA ASN A 19 7.69 1.96 0.47
C ASN A 19 6.51 1.60 1.39
N PHE A 20 5.38 1.15 0.83
CA PHE A 20 4.25 0.63 1.61
C PHE A 20 4.33 -0.89 1.76
N CYS A 21 4.11 -1.66 0.69
CA CYS A 21 4.00 -3.12 0.79
C CYS A 21 5.34 -3.86 0.72
N GLY A 22 6.43 -3.14 0.45
CA GLY A 22 7.75 -3.71 0.22
C GLY A 22 7.96 -4.48 -1.08
N GLY A 23 6.93 -4.62 -1.91
CA GLY A 23 6.98 -5.32 -3.20
C GLY A 23 7.77 -4.56 -4.28
N ILE A 24 8.10 -5.27 -5.36
CA ILE A 24 8.81 -4.68 -6.52
C ILE A 24 7.82 -3.93 -7.43
N ILE A 25 8.15 -2.69 -7.75
CA ILE A 25 7.58 -1.91 -8.85
C ILE A 25 8.44 -2.22 -10.08
N GLU A 26 7.83 -2.81 -11.11
CA GLU A 26 8.57 -3.32 -12.26
C GLU A 26 8.99 -2.22 -13.23
N LYS A 27 10.05 -2.47 -14.01
CA LYS A 27 10.41 -1.56 -15.11
C LYS A 27 9.25 -1.49 -16.11
N GLY A 28 8.82 -0.27 -16.45
CA GLY A 28 7.68 -0.02 -17.32
C GLY A 28 6.35 0.17 -16.56
N GLU A 29 6.32 -0.07 -15.25
CA GLU A 29 5.13 0.17 -14.44
C GLU A 29 4.97 1.66 -14.08
N LYS A 30 3.72 2.14 -14.06
CA LYS A 30 3.40 3.49 -13.55
C LYS A 30 3.28 3.43 -12.04
N TYR A 31 3.93 4.36 -11.34
CA TYR A 31 4.00 4.35 -9.88
C TYR A 31 3.95 5.77 -9.32
N ASP A 32 3.66 5.92 -8.02
CA ASP A 32 3.72 7.21 -7.33
C ASP A 32 5.13 7.47 -6.80
N ASN A 33 5.59 8.72 -6.93
CA ASN A 33 6.89 9.15 -6.46
C ASN A 33 6.77 10.53 -5.80
N ALA A 34 6.59 10.53 -4.49
CA ALA A 34 6.52 11.72 -3.65
C ALA A 34 7.90 12.08 -3.08
N THR A 35 8.19 13.37 -3.02
CA THR A 35 9.30 13.96 -2.27
C THR A 35 8.70 14.63 -1.04
N LEU A 36 9.10 14.16 0.12
CA LEU A 36 8.53 14.52 1.42
C LEU A 36 9.62 15.10 2.32
N GLU A 37 9.22 15.91 3.28
CA GLU A 37 10.07 16.44 4.35
C GLU A 37 9.45 16.10 5.70
N PHE A 38 10.22 15.45 6.58
CA PHE A 38 9.83 15.16 7.96
C PHE A 38 11.02 15.45 8.87
N ASP A 39 10.79 16.21 9.93
CA ASP A 39 11.82 16.67 10.88
C ASP A 39 13.10 17.22 10.20
N GLY A 40 12.92 18.10 9.22
CA GLY A 40 14.01 18.71 8.44
C GLY A 40 14.75 17.77 7.48
N THR A 41 14.35 16.50 7.41
CA THR A 41 14.94 15.51 6.50
C THR A 41 14.07 15.35 5.26
N VAL A 42 14.68 15.56 4.08
CA VAL A 42 14.02 15.35 2.79
C VAL A 42 14.27 13.93 2.28
N TYR A 43 13.19 13.22 1.95
CA TYR A 43 13.25 11.85 1.45
C TYR A 43 12.29 11.63 0.27
N THR A 44 12.40 10.47 -0.37
CA THR A 44 11.52 10.07 -1.48
C THR A 44 10.74 8.83 -1.10
N TRP A 45 9.43 8.91 -1.19
CA TRP A 45 8.50 7.80 -1.05
C TRP A 45 8.03 7.32 -2.42
N LYS A 46 8.27 6.06 -2.74
CA LYS A 46 7.85 5.41 -3.98
C LYS A 46 6.83 4.34 -3.64
N SER A 47 5.67 4.37 -4.28
CA SER A 47 4.65 3.36 -4.04
C SER A 47 4.01 2.89 -5.33
N HIS A 48 3.54 1.64 -5.34
CA HIS A 48 2.58 1.23 -6.35
C HIS A 48 1.33 2.12 -6.25
N LEU A 49 0.63 2.32 -7.37
CA LEU A 49 -0.58 3.14 -7.37
C LEU A 49 -1.70 2.53 -6.51
N HIS A 50 -1.87 1.21 -6.55
CA HIS A 50 -2.86 0.52 -5.70
C HIS A 50 -2.54 0.65 -4.20
N CYS A 51 -1.26 0.56 -3.83
CA CYS A 51 -0.85 0.80 -2.43
C CYS A 51 -1.10 2.25 -2.00
N LEU A 52 -0.94 3.23 -2.91
CA LEU A 52 -1.27 4.62 -2.61
C LEU A 52 -2.78 4.81 -2.39
N ASN A 53 -3.62 4.16 -3.21
CA ASN A 53 -5.07 4.24 -3.05
C ASN A 53 -5.52 3.65 -1.71
N ILE A 54 -5.02 2.45 -1.36
CA ILE A 54 -5.29 1.85 -0.05
C ILE A 54 -4.83 2.77 1.07
N ALA A 55 -3.61 3.32 0.98
CA ALA A 55 -3.10 4.22 2.01
C ALA A 55 -4.02 5.44 2.22
N SER A 56 -4.67 5.97 1.16
CA SER A 56 -5.64 7.05 1.32
C SER A 56 -6.94 6.68 2.04
N GLU A 57 -7.26 5.39 2.17
CA GLU A 57 -8.42 4.90 2.94
C GLU A 57 -8.11 4.68 4.43
N ILE A 58 -6.83 4.65 4.81
CA ILE A 58 -6.41 4.48 6.20
C ILE A 58 -6.63 5.81 6.95
N ASP A 59 -7.66 5.89 7.79
CA ASP A 59 -8.06 7.13 8.49
C ASP A 59 -7.11 7.50 9.65
N ASP A 60 -6.34 6.54 10.17
CA ASP A 60 -5.51 6.69 11.38
C ASP A 60 -4.10 7.24 11.07
N TYR A 61 -4.06 8.42 10.46
CA TYR A 61 -2.81 9.15 10.25
C TYR A 61 -2.32 9.77 11.55
N ASP A 62 -1.27 9.20 12.16
CA ASP A 62 -0.52 9.93 13.19
C ASP A 62 0.26 11.10 12.54
N GLU A 63 0.81 11.99 13.37
CA GLU A 63 1.68 13.08 12.94
C GLU A 63 2.92 12.59 12.15
N GLU A 64 3.22 11.30 12.13
CA GLU A 64 4.34 10.73 11.38
C GLU A 64 3.95 10.25 9.96
N GLY A 65 2.65 10.20 9.64
CA GLY A 65 2.15 9.57 8.43
C GLY A 65 2.14 8.03 8.52
N ILE A 66 1.90 7.35 7.40
CA ILE A 66 1.78 5.88 7.34
C ILE A 66 3.13 5.26 7.00
N SER A 67 3.65 4.39 7.87
CA SER A 67 4.86 3.62 7.65
C SER A 67 4.63 2.32 6.86
N GLU A 68 5.72 1.59 6.53
CA GLU A 68 5.66 0.23 5.95
C GLU A 68 4.92 -0.73 6.91
N ASP A 69 5.14 -0.60 8.22
CA ASP A 69 4.57 -1.48 9.25
C ASP A 69 3.10 -1.16 9.52
N ASP A 70 2.71 0.12 9.53
CA ASP A 70 1.30 0.54 9.67
C ASP A 70 0.49 0.01 8.49
N PHE A 71 1.03 0.15 7.28
CA PHE A 71 0.39 -0.35 6.07
C PHE A 71 0.24 -1.89 6.12
N ALA A 72 1.29 -2.61 6.50
CA ALA A 72 1.23 -4.07 6.61
C ALA A 72 0.22 -4.54 7.69
N THR A 73 0.13 -3.82 8.81
CA THR A 73 -0.83 -4.09 9.87
C THR A 73 -2.25 -3.93 9.35
N TRP A 74 -2.55 -2.79 8.75
CA TRP A 74 -3.87 -2.51 8.18
C TRP A 74 -4.28 -3.54 7.12
N ILE A 75 -3.36 -3.95 6.25
CA ILE A 75 -3.62 -5.00 5.25
C ILE A 75 -4.02 -6.32 5.90
N ASN A 76 -3.32 -6.75 6.95
CA ASN A 76 -3.65 -8.01 7.64
C ASN A 76 -4.97 -7.91 8.40
N GLU A 77 -5.24 -6.78 9.05
CA GLU A 77 -6.51 -6.52 9.74
C GLU A 77 -7.68 -6.52 8.76
N TYR A 78 -7.55 -5.87 7.59
CA TYR A 78 -8.56 -5.92 6.54
C TYR A 78 -8.87 -7.36 6.12
N VAL A 79 -7.83 -8.17 5.88
CA VAL A 79 -8.01 -9.57 5.47
C VAL A 79 -8.69 -10.38 6.56
N HIS A 80 -8.28 -10.19 7.81
CA HIS A 80 -8.91 -10.84 8.95
C HIS A 80 -10.39 -10.47 9.04
N ASP A 81 -10.72 -9.19 9.06
CA ASP A 81 -12.08 -8.74 9.36
C ASP A 81 -13.07 -9.00 8.22
N ASN A 82 -12.60 -9.08 6.96
CA ASN A 82 -13.46 -9.25 5.79
C ASN A 82 -13.41 -10.64 5.17
N HIS A 83 -12.38 -11.43 5.48
CA HIS A 83 -12.16 -12.76 4.89
C HIS A 83 -11.83 -13.84 5.93
N TYR A 84 -12.25 -13.67 7.19
CA TYR A 84 -12.35 -14.79 8.13
C TYR A 84 -13.48 -15.74 7.72
N ASP A 85 -13.25 -17.04 7.86
CA ASP A 85 -14.22 -18.09 7.61
C ASP A 85 -14.46 -18.91 8.89
N ASP A 86 -15.64 -18.71 9.48
CA ASP A 86 -16.07 -19.38 10.71
C ASP A 86 -16.15 -20.91 10.56
N GLU A 87 -16.31 -21.45 9.34
CA GLU A 87 -16.41 -22.92 9.14
C GLU A 87 -15.06 -23.61 9.32
N ILE A 88 -13.96 -22.94 8.95
CA ILE A 88 -12.60 -23.44 9.09
C ILE A 88 -11.84 -22.81 10.26
N ASP A 89 -12.45 -21.83 10.94
CA ASP A 89 -11.87 -21.06 12.05
C ASP A 89 -10.52 -20.43 11.68
N ASP A 90 -10.44 -19.89 10.46
CA ASP A 90 -9.23 -19.30 9.88
C ASP A 90 -9.61 -18.36 8.70
N ILE A 91 -8.63 -17.67 8.13
CA ILE A 91 -8.78 -16.88 6.91
C ILE A 91 -9.22 -17.79 5.75
N CYS A 92 -10.17 -17.34 4.93
CA CYS A 92 -10.58 -17.99 3.69
C CYS A 92 -9.37 -18.45 2.86
N VAL A 93 -9.40 -19.69 2.37
CA VAL A 93 -8.28 -20.33 1.63
C VAL A 93 -7.71 -19.48 0.49
N GLU A 94 -8.55 -18.69 -0.19
CA GLU A 94 -8.13 -17.78 -1.27
C GLU A 94 -7.15 -16.70 -0.78
N TRP A 95 -7.30 -16.24 0.46
CA TRP A 95 -6.54 -15.14 1.05
C TRP A 95 -5.34 -15.61 1.88
N GLN A 96 -5.27 -16.89 2.21
CA GLN A 96 -4.14 -17.48 2.96
C GLN A 96 -2.82 -17.47 2.17
N ASN A 97 -1.71 -17.44 2.93
CA ASN A 97 -0.33 -17.59 2.43
C ASN A 97 0.08 -16.60 1.33
N LYS A 98 -0.58 -15.43 1.26
CA LYS A 98 -0.27 -14.33 0.35
C LYS A 98 0.72 -13.38 1.01
N SER A 99 1.62 -12.80 0.22
CA SER A 99 2.46 -11.71 0.67
C SER A 99 1.67 -10.39 0.75
N ILE A 100 2.13 -9.42 1.56
CA ILE A 100 1.51 -8.08 1.65
C ILE A 100 1.34 -7.41 0.27
N PRO A 101 2.32 -7.46 -0.66
CA PRO A 101 2.12 -6.96 -2.03
C PRO A 101 1.01 -7.64 -2.82
N GLU A 102 0.75 -8.93 -2.59
CA GLU A 102 -0.33 -9.66 -3.25
C GLU A 102 -1.68 -9.30 -2.63
N LEU A 103 -1.75 -9.27 -1.30
CA LEU A 103 -2.94 -8.86 -0.55
C LEU A 103 -3.35 -7.44 -0.92
N ALA A 104 -2.42 -6.48 -0.93
CA ALA A 104 -2.70 -5.10 -1.33
C ALA A 104 -3.29 -4.99 -2.75
N LYS A 105 -2.88 -5.85 -3.70
CA LYS A 105 -3.49 -5.87 -5.04
C LYS A 105 -4.89 -6.47 -5.05
N MET A 106 -5.17 -7.43 -4.16
CA MET A 106 -6.50 -8.04 -4.04
C MET A 106 -7.47 -7.06 -3.38
N ILE A 107 -7.04 -6.42 -2.28
CA ILE A 107 -7.83 -5.43 -1.54
C ILE A 107 -8.14 -4.20 -2.40
N ASP A 108 -7.15 -3.61 -3.10
CA ASP A 108 -7.41 -2.45 -3.97
C ASP A 108 -8.45 -2.76 -5.04
N LYS A 109 -8.46 -3.99 -5.57
CA LYS A 109 -9.51 -4.41 -6.50
C LYS A 109 -10.86 -4.49 -5.80
N GLU A 110 -10.92 -5.04 -4.59
CA GLU A 110 -12.17 -5.17 -3.84
C GLU A 110 -12.77 -3.80 -3.49
N LEU A 111 -11.95 -2.90 -2.94
CA LEU A 111 -12.36 -1.56 -2.51
C LEU A 111 -12.73 -0.65 -3.68
N HIS A 112 -12.08 -0.82 -4.84
CA HIS A 112 -12.23 0.07 -5.98
C HIS A 112 -12.80 -0.63 -7.20
N ILE A 113 -13.73 -1.58 -6.98
CA ILE A 113 -14.36 -2.41 -8.02
C ILE A 113 -15.19 -1.61 -9.05
N GLU A 114 -15.42 -0.30 -8.88
CA GLU A 114 -16.16 0.54 -9.82
C GLU A 114 -15.31 1.59 -10.58
N LEU A 115 -14.55 1.15 -11.59
CA LEU A 115 -14.23 1.95 -12.78
C LEU A 115 -14.14 1.05 -14.04
N LYS A 116 -15.21 0.30 -14.32
CA LYS A 116 -15.46 -0.33 -15.63
C LYS A 116 -16.83 0.06 -16.16
#